data_AF-A1DI69-F1
#
_entry.id   AF-A1DI69-F1
#
_cell.length_a   1.000
_cell.length_b   1.000
_cell.length_c   1.000
_cell.angle_alpha   90.00
_cell.angle_beta   90.00
_cell.angle_gamma   90.00
#
_symmetry.space_group_name_H-M   'P 1'
#
loop_
_entity.id
_entity.type
_entity.pdbx_description
1 polymer ?
#
loop_
_entity_poly.entity_id
_entity_poly.type
_entity_poly.pdbx_seq_one_letter_code
_entity_poly.pdbx_strand_id
1 'polypeptide(L)'
;MSFLNEIKDLASALHEHIFTQPQERFANQPWELVKAMETFAQNKEQVNLSPSQLQILRPPPKTIIEFGTYVGNSAIAWGPILRDLHGEDVYDCSVYTSELSSVSAQVARALIQLAGMEDLICVLEGPAVESLKKLHIEGKVKPRAVDMAFFDHWEKF
;
A
#
# COMPACT_ATOMS: atom_id res chain seq x y z
N MET A 1 12.02 24.43 4.71
CA MET A 1 10.64 23.92 4.84
C MET A 1 10.66 22.79 5.86
N SER A 2 9.53 22.48 6.50
CA SER A 2 9.45 21.26 7.33
C SER A 2 9.49 20.04 6.41
N PHE A 3 10.20 18.97 6.80
CA PHE A 3 10.26 17.69 6.10
C PHE A 3 8.86 17.14 5.73
N LEU A 4 7.86 17.36 6.60
CA LEU A 4 6.48 16.95 6.35
C LEU A 4 5.80 17.72 5.21
N ASN A 5 6.22 18.95 4.91
CA ASN A 5 5.67 19.69 3.76
C ASN A 5 6.28 19.16 2.45
N GLU A 6 7.57 18.87 2.44
CA GLU A 6 8.25 18.30 1.27
C GLU A 6 7.65 16.94 0.85
N ILE A 7 7.31 16.08 1.82
CA ILE A 7 6.61 14.80 1.57
C ILE A 7 5.23 15.02 0.93
N LYS A 8 4.47 16.00 1.40
CA LYS A 8 3.12 16.31 0.87
C LYS A 8 3.19 16.88 -0.54
N ASP A 9 4.15 17.75 -0.78
CA ASP A 9 4.39 18.34 -2.09
C ASP A 9 4.80 17.25 -3.10
N LEU A 10 5.66 16.31 -2.68
CA LEU A 10 6.06 15.17 -3.51
C LEU A 10 4.90 14.21 -3.79
N ALA A 11 4.05 13.92 -2.79
CA ALA A 11 2.85 13.09 -2.99
C ALA A 11 1.89 13.74 -4.00
N SER A 12 1.67 15.05 -3.89
CA SER A 12 0.82 15.81 -4.82
C SER A 12 1.40 15.84 -6.23
N ALA A 13 2.73 16.01 -6.35
CA ALA A 13 3.44 15.99 -7.62
C ALA A 13 3.38 14.60 -8.30
N LEU A 14 3.49 13.51 -7.53
CA LEU A 14 3.31 12.16 -8.05
C LEU A 14 1.88 11.96 -8.57
N HIS A 15 0.88 12.36 -7.79
CA HIS A 15 -0.51 12.28 -8.20
C HIS A 15 -0.72 13.03 -9.53
N GLU A 16 -0.29 14.29 -9.63
CA GLU A 16 -0.38 15.05 -10.88
C GLU A 16 0.35 14.36 -12.04
N HIS A 17 1.55 13.86 -11.81
CA HIS A 17 2.34 13.15 -12.82
C HIS A 17 1.62 11.91 -13.38
N ILE A 18 0.95 11.13 -12.52
CA ILE A 18 0.22 9.93 -12.95
C ILE A 18 -1.09 10.31 -13.63
N PHE A 19 -1.89 11.19 -13.04
CA PHE A 19 -3.25 11.48 -13.49
C PHE A 19 -3.32 12.41 -14.72
N THR A 20 -2.21 13.03 -15.14
CA THR A 20 -2.10 13.76 -16.41
C THR A 20 -1.79 12.87 -17.61
N GLN A 21 -1.47 11.59 -17.39
CA GLN A 21 -1.25 10.60 -18.44
C GLN A 21 -2.55 9.84 -18.76
N PRO A 22 -2.64 9.14 -19.93
CA PRO A 22 -3.78 8.29 -20.24
C PRO A 22 -3.97 7.20 -19.17
N GLN A 23 -5.12 7.22 -18.51
CA GLN A 23 -5.38 6.37 -17.35
C GLN A 23 -5.46 4.88 -17.70
N GLU A 24 -5.76 4.54 -18.96
CA GLU A 24 -5.84 3.17 -19.45
C GLU A 24 -4.51 2.41 -19.30
N ARG A 25 -3.39 3.15 -19.20
CA ARG A 25 -2.06 2.58 -18.93
C ARG A 25 -1.93 1.98 -17.53
N PHE A 26 -2.73 2.44 -16.58
CA PHE A 26 -2.62 2.12 -15.16
C PHE A 26 -3.89 1.50 -14.59
N ALA A 27 -5.04 1.77 -15.21
CA ALA A 27 -6.34 1.27 -14.83
C ALA A 27 -6.32 -0.27 -14.75
N ASN A 28 -6.51 -0.82 -13.55
CA ASN A 28 -6.43 -2.26 -13.27
C ASN A 28 -5.07 -2.91 -13.61
N GLN A 29 -3.99 -2.13 -13.71
CA GLN A 29 -2.64 -2.58 -14.04
C GLN A 29 -1.66 -2.21 -12.90
N PRO A 30 -1.73 -2.91 -11.75
CA PRO A 30 -0.98 -2.53 -10.54
C PRO A 30 0.53 -2.47 -10.75
N TRP A 31 1.12 -3.42 -11.48
CA TRP A 31 2.56 -3.43 -11.74
C TRP A 31 3.03 -2.31 -12.66
N GLU A 32 2.23 -1.94 -13.67
CA GLU A 32 2.56 -0.80 -14.53
C GLU A 32 2.47 0.51 -13.76
N LEU A 33 1.52 0.63 -12.83
CA LEU A 33 1.41 1.79 -11.94
C LEU A 33 2.60 1.89 -10.97
N VAL A 34 2.94 0.79 -10.27
CA VAL A 34 4.11 0.73 -9.37
C VAL A 34 5.39 1.14 -10.11
N LYS A 35 5.61 0.59 -11.31
CA LYS A 35 6.78 0.94 -12.14
C LYS A 35 6.82 2.43 -12.51
N ALA A 36 5.66 3.02 -12.81
CA ALA A 36 5.57 4.45 -13.10
C ALA A 36 5.88 5.31 -11.86
N MET A 37 5.38 4.90 -10.69
CA MET A 37 5.67 5.55 -9.40
C MET A 37 7.16 5.50 -9.07
N GLU A 38 7.80 4.33 -9.23
CA GLU A 38 9.24 4.15 -9.00
C GLU A 38 10.09 4.96 -9.98
N THR A 39 9.65 5.05 -11.24
CA THR A 39 10.30 5.88 -12.26
C THR A 39 10.25 7.36 -11.86
N PHE A 40 9.10 7.84 -11.38
CA PHE A 40 8.96 9.20 -10.87
C PHE A 40 9.87 9.45 -9.65
N ALA A 41 9.96 8.48 -8.74
CA ALA A 41 10.86 8.52 -7.59
C ALA A 41 12.36 8.36 -7.95
N GLN A 42 12.70 8.26 -9.24
CA GLN A 42 14.07 8.03 -9.72
C GLN A 42 14.71 6.77 -9.11
N ASN A 43 13.92 5.71 -8.90
CA ASN A 43 14.33 4.46 -8.24
C ASN A 43 14.81 4.59 -6.79
N LYS A 44 14.58 5.72 -6.10
CA LYS A 44 14.99 5.89 -4.70
C LYS A 44 14.08 5.17 -3.70
N GLU A 45 12.85 4.87 -4.09
CA GLU A 45 11.83 4.19 -3.29
C GLU A 45 11.38 2.87 -3.96
N GLN A 46 12.34 2.11 -4.49
CA GLN A 46 12.02 0.80 -5.05
C GLN A 46 11.47 -0.13 -3.97
N VAL A 47 10.29 -0.66 -4.24
CA VAL A 47 9.67 -1.66 -3.38
C VAL A 47 10.36 -2.98 -3.67
N ASN A 48 11.35 -3.32 -2.84
CA ASN A 48 12.07 -4.58 -2.96
C ASN A 48 11.27 -5.72 -2.29
N LEU A 49 10.02 -5.89 -2.73
CA LEU A 49 9.13 -6.97 -2.30
C LEU A 49 9.20 -8.08 -3.34
N SER A 50 9.90 -9.17 -3.01
CA SER A 50 9.90 -10.34 -3.87
C SER A 50 8.80 -11.32 -3.43
N PRO A 51 7.91 -11.78 -4.32
CA PRO A 51 7.00 -12.88 -4.04
C PRO A 51 7.73 -14.10 -3.44
N SER A 52 8.98 -14.35 -3.85
CA SER A 52 9.79 -15.46 -3.33
C SER A 52 10.13 -15.32 -1.84
N GLN A 53 10.18 -14.09 -1.29
CA GLN A 53 10.37 -13.88 0.14
C GLN A 53 9.15 -14.29 0.95
N LEU A 54 7.95 -14.31 0.36
CA LEU A 54 6.73 -14.74 1.03
C LEU A 54 6.45 -16.24 0.90
N GLN A 55 7.02 -16.91 -0.11
CA GLN A 55 6.91 -18.37 -0.26
C GLN A 55 7.50 -19.16 0.93
N ILE A 56 8.30 -18.49 1.79
CA ILE A 56 8.80 -19.08 3.04
C ILE A 56 7.71 -19.15 4.12
N LEU A 57 6.67 -18.30 4.05
CA LEU A 57 5.56 -18.31 4.98
C LEU A 57 4.61 -19.45 4.61
N ARG A 58 4.38 -20.37 5.55
CA ARG A 58 3.46 -21.50 5.38
C ARG A 58 2.46 -21.54 6.52
N PRO A 59 1.14 -21.36 6.26
CA PRO A 59 0.53 -21.08 4.95
C PRO A 59 0.92 -19.69 4.38
N PRO A 60 0.74 -19.43 3.07
CA PRO A 60 0.90 -18.09 2.51
C PRO A 60 0.00 -17.07 3.21
N PRO A 61 0.47 -15.83 3.42
CA PRO A 61 -0.26 -14.83 4.20
C PRO A 61 -1.53 -14.38 3.48
N LYS A 62 -2.62 -14.18 4.22
CA LYS A 62 -3.88 -13.60 3.72
C LYS A 62 -4.12 -12.21 4.29
N THR A 63 -3.76 -11.98 5.55
CA THR A 63 -3.89 -10.67 6.20
C THR A 63 -2.52 -10.04 6.41
N ILE A 64 -2.27 -8.95 5.68
CA ILE A 64 -1.06 -8.13 5.79
C ILE A 64 -1.42 -6.84 6.51
N ILE A 65 -0.61 -6.47 7.51
CA ILE A 65 -0.66 -5.14 8.13
C ILE A 65 0.62 -4.41 7.78
N GLU A 66 0.48 -3.20 7.26
CA GLU A 66 1.57 -2.32 6.88
C GLU A 66 1.55 -1.04 7.73
N PHE A 67 2.73 -0.66 8.17
CA PHE A 67 2.96 0.56 8.94
C PHE A 67 3.75 1.54 8.09
N GLY A 68 3.07 2.57 7.57
CA GLY A 68 3.61 3.56 6.64
C GLY A 68 3.14 3.32 5.21
N THR A 69 2.04 3.95 4.81
CA THR A 69 1.53 3.86 3.42
C THR A 69 2.28 4.81 2.47
N TYR A 70 2.56 6.03 2.93
CA TYR A 70 2.88 7.17 2.09
C TYR A 70 1.90 7.30 0.89
N VAL A 71 2.37 7.09 -0.33
CA VAL A 71 1.56 7.13 -1.57
C VAL A 71 1.10 5.75 -2.05
N GLY A 72 1.40 4.69 -1.29
CA GLY A 72 0.87 3.34 -1.50
C GLY A 72 1.66 2.47 -2.47
N ASN A 73 2.95 2.75 -2.73
CA ASN A 73 3.75 1.93 -3.66
C ASN A 73 3.84 0.47 -3.21
N SER A 74 4.23 0.24 -1.95
CA SER A 74 4.28 -1.08 -1.30
C SER A 74 2.88 -1.70 -1.16
N ALA A 75 1.92 -0.90 -0.71
CA ALA A 75 0.52 -1.30 -0.60
C ALA A 75 -0.02 -1.89 -1.92
N ILE A 76 0.16 -1.17 -3.05
CA ILE A 76 -0.30 -1.61 -4.38
C ILE A 76 0.44 -2.88 -4.82
N ALA A 77 1.74 -2.99 -4.55
CA ALA A 77 2.52 -4.18 -4.89
C ALA A 77 2.02 -5.44 -4.16
N TRP A 78 1.46 -5.33 -2.95
CA TRP A 78 0.86 -6.49 -2.27
C TRP A 78 -0.29 -7.12 -3.05
N GLY A 79 -1.03 -6.34 -3.83
CA GLY A 79 -2.16 -6.83 -4.62
C GLY A 79 -1.81 -7.99 -5.56
N PRO A 80 -0.98 -7.75 -6.59
CA PRO A 80 -0.55 -8.81 -7.48
C PRO A 80 0.28 -9.89 -6.78
N ILE A 81 1.07 -9.57 -5.74
CA ILE A 81 1.81 -10.59 -4.97
C ILE A 81 0.83 -11.59 -4.31
N LEU A 82 -0.25 -11.09 -3.71
CA LEU A 82 -1.28 -11.96 -3.11
C LEU A 82 -2.03 -12.76 -4.18
N ARG A 83 -2.28 -12.18 -5.36
CA ARG A 83 -2.86 -12.91 -6.50
C ARG A 83 -1.95 -14.04 -6.98
N ASP A 84 -0.64 -13.82 -7.02
CA ASP A 84 0.33 -14.87 -7.37
C ASP A 84 0.35 -16.02 -6.34
N LEU A 85 0.08 -15.72 -5.06
CA LEU A 85 0.09 -16.70 -3.98
C LEU A 85 -1.23 -17.48 -3.84
N HIS A 86 -2.37 -16.84 -4.09
CA HIS A 86 -3.70 -17.41 -3.83
C HIS A 86 -4.57 -17.61 -5.09
N GLY A 87 -4.13 -17.12 -6.25
CA GLY A 87 -4.93 -17.00 -7.47
C GLY A 87 -5.64 -15.65 -7.58
N GLU A 88 -6.37 -15.42 -8.69
CA GLU A 88 -7.07 -14.13 -8.93
C GLU A 88 -8.14 -13.81 -7.87
N ASP A 89 -8.72 -14.85 -7.25
CA ASP A 89 -9.77 -14.73 -6.24
C ASP A 89 -9.20 -14.46 -4.84
N VAL A 90 -8.71 -13.24 -4.62
CA VAL A 90 -8.14 -12.76 -3.33
C VAL A 90 -9.19 -12.18 -2.37
N TYR A 91 -10.45 -12.62 -2.47
CA TYR A 91 -11.58 -12.06 -1.70
C TYR A 91 -11.47 -12.27 -0.17
N ASP A 92 -10.66 -13.23 0.27
CA ASP A 92 -10.40 -13.52 1.67
C ASP A 92 -9.05 -12.98 2.16
N CYS A 93 -8.34 -12.26 1.29
CA CYS A 93 -7.12 -11.55 1.63
C CYS A 93 -7.44 -10.10 2.00
N SER A 94 -6.56 -9.47 2.77
CA SER A 94 -6.68 -8.06 3.14
C SER A 94 -5.32 -7.45 3.40
N VAL A 95 -5.11 -6.24 2.87
CA VAL A 95 -3.95 -5.41 3.16
C VAL A 95 -4.44 -4.18 3.90
N TYR A 96 -4.02 -4.00 5.15
CA TYR A 96 -4.33 -2.81 5.93
C TYR A 96 -3.08 -1.98 6.10
N THR A 97 -3.09 -0.74 5.62
CA THR A 97 -1.94 0.16 5.71
C THR A 97 -2.32 1.46 6.39
N SER A 98 -1.41 2.09 7.13
CA SER A 98 -1.69 3.31 7.92
C SER A 98 -0.79 4.48 7.54
N GLU A 99 -1.38 5.67 7.46
CA GLU A 99 -0.71 6.91 7.05
C GLU A 99 -1.15 8.12 7.87
N LEU A 100 -0.18 8.88 8.37
CA LEU A 100 -0.41 10.08 9.20
C LEU A 100 -0.85 11.29 8.37
N SER A 101 -0.29 11.46 7.17
CA SER A 101 -0.55 12.57 6.28
C SER A 101 -1.86 12.35 5.51
N SER A 102 -2.87 13.18 5.81
CA SER A 102 -4.15 13.17 5.07
C SER A 102 -3.96 13.33 3.55
N VAL A 103 -2.99 14.14 3.12
CA VAL A 103 -2.68 14.34 1.68
C VAL A 103 -2.15 13.03 1.08
N SER A 104 -1.19 12.40 1.74
CA SER A 104 -0.58 11.15 1.25
C SER A 104 -1.60 10.01 1.24
N ALA A 105 -2.42 9.90 2.29
CA ALA A 105 -3.49 8.91 2.37
C ALA A 105 -4.53 9.09 1.25
N GLN A 106 -4.87 10.33 0.88
CA GLN A 106 -5.76 10.62 -0.26
C GLN A 106 -5.13 10.22 -1.59
N VAL A 107 -3.86 10.56 -1.80
CA VAL A 107 -3.12 10.15 -3.00
C VAL A 107 -3.03 8.62 -3.10
N ALA A 108 -2.70 7.94 -2.01
CA ALA A 108 -2.64 6.48 -1.95
C ALA A 108 -3.97 5.84 -2.34
N ARG A 109 -5.09 6.31 -1.77
CA ARG A 109 -6.43 5.81 -2.12
C ARG A 109 -6.75 6.00 -3.62
N ALA A 110 -6.42 7.15 -4.19
CA ALA A 110 -6.64 7.42 -5.61
C ALA A 110 -5.82 6.48 -6.51
N LEU A 111 -4.55 6.24 -6.16
CA LEU A 111 -3.67 5.32 -6.90
C LEU A 111 -4.09 3.85 -6.74
N ILE A 112 -4.51 3.44 -5.54
CA ILE A 112 -5.07 2.11 -5.27
C ILE A 112 -6.34 1.87 -6.09
N GLN A 113 -7.24 2.85 -6.15
CA GLN A 113 -8.44 2.78 -6.97
C GLN A 113 -8.10 2.70 -8.46
N LEU A 114 -7.14 3.50 -8.92
CA LEU A 114 -6.65 3.41 -10.31
C LEU A 114 -6.09 2.00 -10.61
N ALA A 115 -5.40 1.38 -9.66
CA ALA A 115 -4.90 0.02 -9.79
C ALA A 115 -5.99 -1.06 -9.72
N GLY A 116 -7.24 -0.73 -9.36
CA GLY A 116 -8.33 -1.70 -9.19
C GLY A 116 -8.12 -2.63 -7.98
N MET A 117 -7.61 -2.08 -6.87
CA MET A 117 -7.23 -2.84 -5.68
C MET A 117 -7.97 -2.39 -4.41
N GLU A 118 -8.96 -1.50 -4.52
CA GLU A 118 -9.69 -0.92 -3.39
C GLU A 118 -10.46 -1.93 -2.53
N ASP A 119 -10.83 -3.08 -3.09
CA ASP A 119 -11.50 -4.17 -2.36
C ASP A 119 -10.52 -4.97 -1.49
N LEU A 120 -9.22 -4.97 -1.85
CA LEU A 120 -8.17 -5.71 -1.16
C LEU A 120 -7.37 -4.83 -0.19
N ILE A 121 -7.13 -3.57 -0.57
CA ILE A 121 -6.23 -2.65 0.13
C ILE A 121 -7.02 -1.55 0.84
N CYS A 122 -6.90 -1.50 2.16
CA CYS A 122 -7.55 -0.50 3.00
C CYS A 122 -6.53 0.45 3.63
N VAL A 123 -6.60 1.73 3.25
CA VAL A 123 -5.76 2.81 3.81
C VAL A 123 -6.47 3.46 5.01
N LEU A 124 -5.88 3.33 6.18
CA LEU A 124 -6.32 3.98 7.42
C LEU A 124 -5.54 5.29 7.62
N GLU A 125 -6.27 6.40 7.68
CA GLU A 125 -5.67 7.70 8.00
C GLU A 125 -5.55 7.86 9.52
N GLY A 126 -4.36 8.20 9.97
CA GLY A 126 -4.02 8.39 11.37
C GLY A 126 -2.85 7.52 11.85
N PRO A 127 -2.51 7.60 13.15
CA PRO A 127 -1.39 6.83 13.71
C PRO A 127 -1.60 5.32 13.57
N ALA A 128 -0.51 4.60 13.31
CA ALA A 128 -0.48 3.13 13.20
C ALA A 128 -1.16 2.42 14.37
N VAL A 129 -0.86 2.85 15.61
CA VAL A 129 -1.42 2.26 16.84
C VAL A 129 -2.94 2.40 16.90
N GLU A 130 -3.46 3.59 16.58
CA GLU A 130 -4.90 3.84 16.62
C GLU A 130 -5.62 3.16 15.45
N SER A 131 -4.99 3.07 14.29
CA SER A 131 -5.48 2.32 13.14
C SER A 131 -5.62 0.83 13.47
N LEU A 132 -4.61 0.22 14.10
CA LEU A 132 -4.66 -1.18 14.50
C LEU A 132 -5.74 -1.46 15.56
N LYS A 133 -5.86 -0.57 16.57
CA LYS A 133 -6.95 -0.65 17.57
C LYS A 133 -8.32 -0.58 16.90
N LYS A 134 -8.51 0.33 15.96
CA LYS A 134 -9.76 0.48 15.21
C LYS A 134 -10.10 -0.80 14.45
N LEU A 135 -9.16 -1.37 13.71
CA LEU A 135 -9.35 -2.64 12.99
C LEU A 135 -9.74 -3.79 13.93
N HIS A 136 -9.16 -3.82 15.12
CA HIS A 136 -9.47 -4.82 16.13
C HIS A 136 -10.89 -4.65 16.70
N ILE A 137 -11.26 -3.42 17.08
CA ILE A 137 -12.59 -3.08 17.62
C ILE A 137 -13.69 -3.36 16.58
N GLU A 138 -13.42 -3.05 15.30
CA GLU A 138 -14.35 -3.33 14.20
C GLU A 138 -14.42 -4.81 13.82
N GLY A 139 -13.60 -5.68 14.43
CA GLY A 139 -13.57 -7.11 14.14
C GLY A 139 -12.95 -7.49 12.78
N LYS A 140 -12.37 -6.51 12.07
CA LYS A 140 -11.64 -6.71 10.80
C LYS A 140 -10.33 -7.46 11.01
N VAL A 141 -9.65 -7.20 12.13
CA VAL A 141 -8.45 -7.93 12.56
C VAL A 141 -8.71 -8.59 13.91
N LYS A 142 -8.84 -9.92 13.90
CA LYS A 142 -9.05 -10.71 15.12
C LYS A 142 -7.71 -11.08 15.78
N PRO A 143 -7.69 -11.42 17.08
CA PRO A 143 -6.48 -11.94 17.72
C PRO A 143 -5.93 -13.13 16.93
N ARG A 144 -4.61 -13.13 16.67
CA ARG A 144 -3.90 -14.18 15.90
C ARG A 144 -4.30 -14.30 14.42
N ALA A 145 -4.98 -13.29 13.85
CA ALA A 145 -5.39 -13.29 12.43
C ALA A 145 -4.41 -12.53 11.50
N VAL A 146 -3.36 -11.92 12.04
CA VAL A 146 -2.33 -11.24 11.23
C VAL A 146 -1.28 -12.25 10.82
N ASP A 147 -1.12 -12.46 9.52
CA ASP A 147 -0.14 -13.41 8.98
C ASP A 147 1.22 -12.76 8.74
N MET A 148 1.22 -11.46 8.42
CA MET A 148 2.43 -10.69 8.19
C MET A 148 2.26 -9.22 8.62
N ALA A 149 3.32 -8.66 9.20
CA ALA A 149 3.47 -7.24 9.43
C ALA A 149 4.65 -6.69 8.62
N PHE A 150 4.40 -5.65 7.81
CA PHE A 150 5.41 -4.93 7.05
C PHE A 150 5.68 -3.57 7.71
N PHE A 151 6.92 -3.31 8.05
CA PHE A 151 7.36 -2.05 8.66
C PHE A 151 8.17 -1.29 7.62
N ASP A 152 7.55 -0.27 7.02
CA ASP A 152 8.19 0.55 6.00
C ASP A 152 8.65 1.86 6.60
N HIS A 153 9.95 2.17 6.46
CA HIS A 153 10.60 3.41 6.92
C HIS A 153 10.21 3.95 8.32
N TRP A 154 9.78 3.07 9.23
CA TRP A 154 9.33 3.40 10.60
C TRP A 154 10.45 3.94 11.52
N GLU A 155 11.72 3.87 11.14
CA GLU A 155 12.86 4.11 12.03
C GLU A 155 13.01 5.54 12.60
N LYS A 156 12.13 6.51 12.29
CA LYS A 156 12.24 7.91 12.76
C LYS A 156 10.99 8.52 13.38
N PHE A 157 10.04 7.72 13.87
CA PHE A 157 8.91 8.23 14.66
C PHE A 157 8.65 7.39 15.92
#